data_AF-A0A7W8VAW0-F1
#
_entry.id   AF-A0A7W8VAW0-F1
#
_cell.length_a   1.000
_cell.length_b   1.000
_cell.length_c   1.000
_cell.angle_alpha   90.00
_cell.angle_beta   90.00
_cell.angle_gamma   90.00
#
_symmetry.space_group_name_H-M   'P 1'
#
loop_
_entity.id
_entity.type
_entity.pdbx_description
1 polymer ?
#
loop_
_entity_poly.entity_id
_entity_poly.type
_entity_poly.pdbx_seq_one_letter_code
_entity_poly.pdbx_strand_id
1 'polypeptide(L)'
;MAQRADLDALVANVTTKRTARAWLYREQLRDILDRKQINVVSEMLEQWCINVMRSKVEPMKEVARMIRKHFDGIVAWTQTRQTNGFLEALNGLFQAAKRRARGYANLTTMRTVLFLIAGKLDFTSINPHAA
;
A
#
# COMPACT_ATOMS: atom_id res chain seq x y z
N MET A 1 18.33 20.52 -12.74
CA MET A 1 19.73 20.09 -12.48
C MET A 1 20.34 20.91 -11.35
N ALA A 2 20.45 22.25 -11.45
CA ALA A 2 21.07 23.10 -10.43
C ALA A 2 20.40 23.04 -9.03
N GLN A 3 19.06 23.14 -8.93
CA GLN A 3 18.36 23.11 -7.63
C GLN A 3 18.46 21.77 -6.86
N ARG A 4 18.60 20.64 -7.56
CA ARG A 4 18.77 19.32 -6.93
C ARG A 4 20.20 19.20 -6.38
N ALA A 5 21.19 19.65 -7.15
CA ALA A 5 22.59 19.70 -6.72
C ALA A 5 22.82 20.66 -5.53
N ASP A 6 22.13 21.81 -5.52
CA ASP A 6 22.16 22.73 -4.38
C ASP A 6 21.49 22.13 -3.13
N LEU A 7 20.36 21.42 -3.30
CA LEU A 7 19.71 20.71 -2.21
C LEU A 7 20.61 19.59 -1.68
N ASP A 8 21.28 18.83 -2.56
CA ASP A 8 22.20 17.77 -2.20
C ASP A 8 23.44 18.33 -1.48
N ALA A 9 23.96 19.48 -1.90
CA ALA A 9 25.06 20.19 -1.24
C ALA A 9 24.67 20.75 0.14
N LEU A 10 23.42 21.20 0.30
CA LEU A 10 22.88 21.71 1.56
C LEU A 10 22.57 20.55 2.52
N VAL A 11 22.04 19.43 2.02
CA VAL A 11 21.86 18.18 2.77
C VAL A 11 23.21 17.62 3.21
N ALA A 12 24.24 17.66 2.35
CA ALA A 12 25.60 17.25 2.69
C ALA A 12 26.15 18.06 3.87
N ASN A 13 25.95 19.38 3.90
CA ASN A 13 26.32 20.24 5.04
C ASN A 13 25.44 20.03 6.29
N VAL A 14 24.20 19.55 6.14
CA VAL A 14 23.22 19.37 7.23
C VAL A 14 23.08 17.90 7.67
N THR A 15 23.93 16.98 7.18
CA THR A 15 23.95 15.56 7.60
C THR A 15 24.22 15.33 9.10
N THR A 16 24.51 16.39 9.86
CA THR A 16 24.54 16.41 11.32
C THR A 16 23.15 16.49 11.96
N LYS A 17 22.13 17.04 11.29
CA LYS A 17 20.74 17.13 11.80
C LYS A 17 19.95 15.89 11.41
N ARG A 18 19.41 15.19 12.42
CA ARG A 18 18.63 13.94 12.26
C ARG A 18 17.46 14.09 11.27
N THR A 19 16.88 15.28 11.15
CA THR A 19 15.77 15.58 10.23
C THR A 19 16.17 15.47 8.76
N ALA A 20 17.33 15.99 8.35
CA ALA A 20 17.80 15.89 6.97
C ALA A 20 18.10 14.43 6.61
N ARG A 21 18.69 13.67 7.54
CA ARG A 21 18.92 12.23 7.37
C ARG A 21 17.60 11.44 7.26
N ALA A 22 16.60 11.78 8.06
CA ALA A 22 15.26 11.16 7.95
C ALA A 22 14.62 11.45 6.59
N TRP A 23 14.72 12.68 6.09
CA TRP A 23 14.23 13.06 4.77
C TRP A 23 14.91 12.26 3.66
N LEU A 24 16.24 12.09 3.72
CA LEU A 24 16.98 11.31 2.74
C LEU A 24 16.53 9.85 2.73
N TYR A 25 16.38 9.22 3.89
CA TYR A 25 15.90 7.84 3.95
C TYR A 25 14.49 7.69 3.39
N ARG A 26 13.60 8.66 3.62
CA ARG A 26 12.26 8.68 3.02
C ARG A 26 12.33 8.74 1.49
N GLU A 27 13.19 9.59 0.94
CA GLU A 27 13.32 9.74 -0.51
C GLU A 27 13.93 8.49 -1.16
N GLN A 28 14.98 7.92 -0.54
CA GLN A 28 15.55 6.64 -0.97
C GLN A 28 14.51 5.53 -0.98
N LEU A 29 13.66 5.45 0.06
CA LEU A 29 12.58 4.47 0.12
C LEU A 29 11.58 4.66 -1.03
N ARG A 30 11.22 5.90 -1.35
CA ARG A 30 10.35 6.21 -2.50
C ARG A 30 10.98 5.73 -3.81
N ASP A 31 12.26 6.03 -4.04
CA ASP A 31 12.96 5.62 -5.27
C ASP A 31 13.09 4.10 -5.40
N ILE A 32 13.24 3.39 -4.28
CA ILE A 32 13.24 1.91 -4.26
C ILE A 32 11.87 1.39 -4.66
N LEU A 33 10.80 1.88 -4.03
CA LEU A 33 9.43 1.40 -4.24
C LEU A 33 8.85 1.79 -5.61
N ASP A 34 9.41 2.79 -6.29
CA ASP A 34 8.98 3.15 -7.64
C ASP A 34 9.50 2.20 -8.73
N ARG A 35 10.46 1.33 -8.40
CA ARG A 35 10.95 0.29 -9.32
C ARG A 35 9.89 -0.81 -9.51
N LYS A 36 9.97 -1.50 -10.64
CA LYS A 36 9.04 -2.61 -11.00
C LYS A 36 9.66 -4.00 -10.91
N GLN A 37 11.00 -4.08 -10.87
CA GLN A 37 11.72 -5.36 -10.85
C GLN A 37 11.83 -5.88 -9.42
N ILE A 38 11.21 -7.03 -9.15
CA ILE A 38 11.04 -7.55 -7.80
C ILE A 38 12.37 -7.85 -7.10
N ASN A 39 13.32 -8.44 -7.83
CA ASN A 39 14.64 -8.81 -7.28
C ASN A 39 15.44 -7.55 -6.89
N VAL A 40 15.39 -6.53 -7.76
CA VAL A 40 16.08 -5.24 -7.51
C VAL A 40 15.45 -4.53 -6.31
N VAL A 41 14.13 -4.49 -6.22
CA VAL A 41 13.45 -3.90 -5.07
C VAL A 41 13.82 -4.65 -3.79
N SER A 42 13.76 -5.99 -3.80
CA SER A 42 14.07 -6.81 -2.64
C SER A 42 15.46 -6.52 -2.09
N GLU A 43 16.49 -6.60 -2.93
CA GLU A 43 17.88 -6.37 -2.53
C GLU A 43 18.09 -4.93 -2.02
N MET A 44 17.57 -3.93 -2.75
CA MET A 44 17.73 -2.53 -2.35
C MET A 44 16.97 -2.21 -1.05
N LEU A 45 15.77 -2.78 -0.87
CA LEU A 45 14.94 -2.56 0.31
C LEU A 45 15.56 -3.21 1.55
N GLU A 46 16.13 -4.41 1.41
CA GLU A 46 16.87 -5.09 2.46
C GLU A 46 18.09 -4.26 2.89
N GLN A 47 18.90 -3.83 1.92
CA GLN A 47 20.07 -3.00 2.17
C GLN A 47 19.70 -1.66 2.81
N TRP A 48 18.61 -1.03 2.35
CA TRP A 48 18.07 0.18 2.95
C TRP A 48 17.71 -0.04 4.42
N CYS A 49 17.03 -1.15 4.75
CA CYS A 49 16.69 -1.47 6.13
C CYS A 49 17.94 -1.65 7.01
N ILE A 50 18.98 -2.33 6.50
CA ILE A 50 20.27 -2.48 7.21
C ILE A 50 20.89 -1.10 7.49
N ASN A 51 20.93 -0.22 6.50
CA ASN A 51 21.51 1.11 6.62
C ASN A 51 20.75 2.00 7.62
N VAL A 52 19.42 1.97 7.57
CA VAL A 52 18.56 2.73 8.48
C VAL A 52 18.69 2.23 9.92
N MET A 53 18.77 0.92 10.13
CA MET A 53 18.94 0.32 11.46
C MET A 53 20.25 0.72 12.14
N ARG A 54 21.31 0.98 11.37
CA ARG A 54 22.62 1.47 11.86
C ARG A 54 22.62 2.98 12.14
N SER A 55 21.58 3.70 11.72
CA SER A 55 21.50 5.15 11.90
C SER A 55 21.16 5.55 13.35
N LYS A 56 21.26 6.84 13.68
CA LYS A 56 20.77 7.40 14.97
C LYS A 56 19.39 8.07 14.85
N VAL A 57 18.59 7.65 13.86
CA VAL A 57 17.25 8.21 13.58
C VAL A 57 16.20 7.20 14.02
N GLU A 58 15.85 7.19 15.31
CA GLU A 58 14.93 6.19 15.89
C GLU A 58 13.58 6.08 15.17
N PRO A 59 12.90 7.18 14.75
CA PRO A 59 11.66 7.06 14.00
C PRO A 59 11.81 6.27 12.70
N MET A 60 12.94 6.41 12.00
CA MET A 60 13.19 5.65 10.77
C MET A 60 13.49 4.18 11.03
N LYS A 61 14.05 3.84 12.20
CA LYS A 61 14.24 2.44 12.58
C LYS A 61 12.91 1.72 12.79
N GLU A 62 11.91 2.41 13.33
CA GLU A 62 10.56 1.85 13.44
C GLU A 62 9.99 1.52 12.06
N VAL A 63 10.16 2.43 11.09
CA VAL A 63 9.79 2.18 9.69
C VAL A 63 10.53 0.98 9.11
N ALA A 64 11.85 0.88 9.33
CA ALA A 64 12.63 -0.27 8.85
C ALA A 64 12.19 -1.60 9.49
N ARG A 65 11.85 -1.61 10.79
CA ARG A 65 11.31 -2.80 11.46
C ARG A 65 9.94 -3.20 10.90
N MET A 66 9.07 -2.23 10.66
CA MET A 66 7.76 -2.47 10.03
C MET A 66 7.92 -3.04 8.62
N ILE A 67 8.82 -2.46 7.81
CA ILE A 67 9.10 -2.97 6.46
C ILE A 67 9.62 -4.40 6.52
N ARG A 68 10.56 -4.71 7.41
CA ARG A 68 11.06 -6.09 7.61
C ARG A 68 9.95 -7.06 8.01
N LYS A 69 9.02 -6.65 8.86
CA LYS A 69 7.87 -7.48 9.27
C LYS A 69 6.92 -7.81 8.11
N HIS A 70 6.81 -6.90 7.14
CA HIS A 70 5.89 -7.01 6.01
C HIS A 70 6.62 -7.13 4.66
N PHE A 71 7.86 -7.61 4.68
CA PHE A 71 8.79 -7.50 3.56
C PHE A 71 8.24 -8.13 2.28
N ASP A 72 7.82 -9.39 2.36
CA ASP A 72 7.30 -10.14 1.21
C ASP A 72 6.07 -9.46 0.59
N GLY A 73 5.19 -8.92 1.42
CA GLY A 73 4.00 -8.19 0.97
C GLY A 73 4.35 -6.90 0.24
N ILE A 74 5.33 -6.14 0.75
CA ILE A 74 5.80 -4.90 0.13
C ILE A 74 6.49 -5.19 -1.21
N VAL A 75 7.34 -6.22 -1.25
CA VAL A 75 8.04 -6.64 -2.47
C VAL A 75 7.03 -7.12 -3.53
N ALA A 76 6.05 -7.96 -3.15
CA ALA A 76 4.98 -8.39 -4.06
C ALA A 76 4.13 -7.22 -4.58
N TRP A 77 3.84 -6.22 -3.73
CA TRP A 77 3.11 -5.02 -4.13
C TRP A 77 3.81 -4.24 -5.24
N THR A 78 5.15 -4.26 -5.32
CA THR A 78 5.86 -3.50 -6.36
C THR A 78 5.57 -3.97 -7.80
N GLN A 79 5.19 -5.24 -7.96
CA GLN A 79 4.77 -5.80 -9.25
C GLN A 79 3.30 -5.52 -9.55
N THR A 80 2.42 -5.75 -8.57
CA THR A 80 0.97 -5.70 -8.79
C THR A 80 0.43 -4.28 -8.73
N ARG A 81 1.11 -3.38 -7.99
CA ARG A 81 0.69 -2.01 -7.67
C ARG A 81 -0.77 -1.92 -7.21
N GLN A 82 -1.27 -2.99 -6.61
CA GLN A 82 -2.65 -3.05 -6.15
C GLN A 82 -2.85 -2.05 -5.03
N THR A 83 -3.90 -1.24 -5.15
CA THR A 83 -4.31 -0.31 -4.12
C THR A 83 -5.46 -0.90 -3.32
N ASN A 84 -5.68 -0.40 -2.11
CA ASN A 84 -6.84 -0.77 -1.32
C ASN A 84 -8.17 -0.32 -1.96
N GLY A 85 -8.15 0.47 -3.04
CA GLY A 85 -9.34 1.01 -3.68
C GLY A 85 -10.34 -0.06 -4.13
N PHE A 86 -9.88 -1.23 -4.57
CA PHE A 86 -10.77 -2.34 -4.90
C PHE A 86 -11.48 -2.90 -3.64
N LEU A 87 -10.73 -3.09 -2.55
CA LEU A 87 -11.29 -3.54 -1.27
C LEU A 87 -12.23 -2.50 -0.67
N GLU A 88 -11.93 -1.21 -0.83
CA GLU A 88 -12.78 -0.10 -0.42
C GLU A 88 -14.07 -0.03 -1.22
N ALA A 89 -14.00 -0.23 -2.55
CA ALA A 89 -15.19 -0.31 -3.39
C ALA A 89 -16.10 -1.47 -2.98
N LEU A 90 -15.53 -2.65 -2.70
CA LEU A 90 -16.27 -3.79 -2.16
C LEU A 90 -16.90 -3.45 -0.79
N ASN A 91 -16.12 -2.87 0.13
CA ASN A 91 -16.65 -2.44 1.42
C ASN A 91 -17.80 -1.43 1.27
N GLY A 92 -17.71 -0.49 0.33
CA GLY A 92 -18.77 0.45 0.01
C GLY A 92 -20.06 -0.24 -0.44
N LEU A 93 -19.96 -1.19 -1.39
CA LEU A 93 -21.09 -2.01 -1.83
C LEU A 93 -21.72 -2.79 -0.67
N PHE A 94 -20.88 -3.35 0.20
CA PHE A 94 -21.33 -4.17 1.32
C PHE A 94 -22.07 -3.34 2.37
N GLN A 95 -21.54 -2.15 2.69
CA GLN A 95 -22.19 -1.21 3.59
C GLN A 95 -23.50 -0.67 3.01
N ALA A 96 -23.55 -0.38 1.70
CA ALA A 96 -24.78 0.03 1.02
C ALA A 96 -25.85 -1.07 1.09
N ALA A 97 -25.47 -2.33 0.83
CA ALA A 97 -26.36 -3.48 0.95
C ALA A 97 -26.91 -3.64 2.38
N LYS A 98 -26.02 -3.56 3.38
CA LYS A 98 -26.41 -3.62 4.80
C LYS A 98 -27.38 -2.49 5.18
N ARG A 99 -27.12 -1.27 4.71
CA ARG A 99 -27.97 -0.10 4.97
C ARG A 99 -29.36 -0.26 4.34
N ARG A 100 -29.43 -0.77 3.11
CA ARG A 100 -30.69 -1.07 2.42
C ARG A 100 -31.52 -2.13 3.14
N ALA A 101 -30.88 -3.16 3.69
CA ALA A 101 -31.53 -4.19 4.49
C ALA A 101 -31.88 -3.75 5.93
N ARG A 102 -31.40 -2.58 6.38
CA ARG A 102 -31.42 -2.15 7.80
C ARG A 102 -30.75 -3.15 8.75
N GLY A 103 -29.71 -3.82 8.25
CA GLY A 103 -29.02 -4.92 8.93
C GLY A 103 -29.52 -6.29 8.48
N TYR A 104 -28.65 -7.29 8.59
CA TYR A 104 -28.99 -8.68 8.32
C TYR A 104 -29.04 -9.44 9.65
N ALA A 105 -30.12 -10.20 9.87
CA ALA A 105 -30.25 -11.04 11.07
C ALA A 105 -29.42 -12.33 10.96
N ASN A 106 -29.18 -12.83 9.74
CA ASN A 106 -28.45 -14.06 9.48
C ASN A 106 -27.24 -13.82 8.56
N LEU A 107 -26.09 -14.39 8.92
CA LEU A 107 -24.85 -14.30 8.16
C LEU A 107 -24.99 -14.97 6.78
N THR A 108 -25.74 -16.07 6.70
CA THR A 108 -25.98 -16.77 5.42
C THR A 108 -26.70 -15.86 4.44
N THR A 109 -27.73 -15.14 4.88
CA THR A 109 -28.47 -14.18 4.05
C THR A 109 -27.56 -13.04 3.59
N MET A 110 -26.76 -12.48 4.50
CA MET A 110 -25.78 -11.45 4.16
C MET A 110 -24.82 -11.95 3.08
N ARG A 111 -24.25 -13.15 3.25
CA ARG A 111 -23.32 -13.77 2.28
C ARG A 111 -23.95 -13.96 0.91
N THR A 112 -25.18 -14.47 0.84
CA THR A 112 -25.90 -14.64 -0.43
C THR A 112 -26.10 -13.32 -1.15
N VAL A 113 -26.57 -12.28 -0.44
CA VAL A 113 -26.78 -10.95 -1.03
C VAL A 113 -25.46 -10.34 -1.51
N LEU A 114 -24.37 -10.52 -0.76
CA LEU A 114 -23.04 -10.06 -1.15
C LEU A 114 -22.58 -10.71 -2.46
N PHE A 115 -22.75 -12.02 -2.62
CA PHE A 115 -22.43 -12.71 -3.88
C PHE A 115 -23.32 -12.28 -5.03
N LEU A 116 -24.62 -12.05 -4.79
CA LEU A 116 -25.53 -11.54 -5.82
C LEU A 116 -25.12 -10.15 -6.32
N ILE A 117 -24.66 -9.26 -5.42
CA ILE A 117 -24.22 -7.90 -5.76
C ILE A 117 -22.85 -7.91 -6.45
N ALA A 118 -21.89 -8.67 -5.92
CA ALA A 118 -20.51 -8.66 -6.42
C ALA A 118 -20.31 -9.54 -7.67
N GLY A 119 -21.15 -10.56 -7.86
CA GLY A 119 -20.96 -11.63 -8.83
C GLY A 119 -21.26 -11.24 -10.29
N LYS A 120 -21.78 -10.03 -10.56
CA LYS A 120 -22.19 -9.58 -11.91
C LYS A 120 -22.99 -10.65 -12.67
N LEU A 121 -23.93 -11.27 -11.97
CA LEU A 121 -24.72 -12.36 -12.51
C LEU A 121 -25.70 -11.84 -13.56
N ASP A 122 -25.77 -12.53 -14.69
CA ASP A 122 -26.74 -12.23 -15.75
C ASP A 122 -28.04 -12.99 -15.49
N PHE A 123 -29.06 -12.24 -15.07
CA PHE A 123 -30.38 -12.79 -14.81
C PHE A 123 -31.30 -12.79 -16.03
N THR A 124 -30.86 -12.27 -17.19
CA THR A 124 -31.70 -12.22 -18.41
C THR A 124 -32.10 -13.61 -18.90
N SER A 125 -31.25 -14.61 -18.65
CA SER A 125 -31.51 -16.03 -18.94
C SER A 125 -32.67 -16.64 -18.12
N ILE A 126 -33.00 -16.04 -16.97
CA ILE A 126 -34.04 -16.51 -16.04
C ILE A 126 -35.25 -15.57 -16.06
N ASN A 127 -35.04 -14.28 -16.28
CA ASN A 127 -36.08 -13.27 -16.37
C ASN A 127 -35.74 -12.27 -17.49
N PRO A 128 -36.50 -12.26 -18.59
CA PRO A 128 -36.29 -11.34 -19.73
C PRO A 128 -36.35 -9.85 -19.35
N HIS A 129 -36.92 -9.51 -18.21
CA HIS A 129 -37.09 -8.14 -17.72
C HIS A 129 -36.07 -7.73 -16.64
N ALA A 130 -35.06 -8.57 -16.34
CA ALA A 130 -34.08 -8.31 -15.29
C ALA A 130 -32.87 -7.46 -15.73
N ALA A 131 -32.98 -6.76 -16.87
CA ALA A 131 -31.95 -5.85 -17.39
C ALA A 131 -31.88 -4.53 -16.61
#